data_AF-A0A923TF70-F1
#
_entry.id   AF-A0A923TF70-F1
#
_cell.length_a   1.000
_cell.length_b   1.000
_cell.length_c   1.000
_cell.angle_alpha   90.00
_cell.angle_beta   90.00
_cell.angle_gamma   90.00
#
_symmetry.space_group_name_H-M   'P 1'
#
loop_
_entity.id
_entity.type
_entity.pdbx_description
1 polymer ?
#
loop_
_entity_poly.entity_id
_entity_poly.type
_entity_poly.pdbx_seq_one_letter_code
_entity_poly.pdbx_strand_id
1 'polypeptide(L)'
;MSRLTCYRCFWPQALCWCASITPMPTRTRFVFLMHPKEFKHEKAGTGRLTHLCLADSEIHMGLNFDTHEAVQELIADPANFPVLVYPGPTARNLTTGALAPA
;
A
#
# COMPACT_ATOMS: atom_id res chain seq x y z
N MET A 1 -29.16 0.16 14.48
CA MET A 1 -29.10 0.27 13.01
C MET A 1 -27.67 0.06 12.57
N SER A 2 -27.42 -0.90 11.68
CA SER A 2 -26.14 -1.01 10.98
C SER A 2 -25.92 0.24 10.13
N ARG A 3 -24.72 0.80 10.16
CA ARG A 3 -24.37 1.95 9.31
C ARG A 3 -24.19 1.43 7.87
N LEU A 4 -24.67 2.17 6.88
CA LEU A 4 -24.37 1.87 5.47
C LEU A 4 -22.87 1.98 5.24
N THR A 5 -22.28 0.99 4.57
CA THR A 5 -20.84 0.88 4.31
C THR A 5 -20.55 1.13 2.85
N CYS A 6 -19.53 1.93 2.55
CA CYS A 6 -18.98 2.02 1.21
C CYS A 6 -18.08 0.82 0.94
N TYR A 7 -18.42 -0.04 -0.02
CA TYR A 7 -17.61 -1.24 -0.32
C TYR A 7 -16.31 -0.96 -1.09
N ARG A 8 -16.09 0.30 -1.51
CA ARG A 8 -14.84 0.75 -2.12
C ARG A 8 -13.75 1.06 -1.08
N CYS A 9 -14.04 1.83 -0.03
CA CYS A 9 -13.08 2.12 1.05
C CYS A 9 -13.37 1.42 2.39
N PHE A 10 -14.48 0.69 2.49
CA PHE A 10 -15.00 0.05 3.72
C PHE A 10 -15.32 0.99 4.89
N TRP A 11 -15.41 2.30 4.64
CA TRP A 11 -15.87 3.25 5.64
C TRP A 11 -17.40 3.36 5.70
N PRO A 12 -17.95 3.84 6.84
CA PRO A 12 -19.33 4.32 6.88
C PRO A 12 -19.57 5.35 5.78
N GLN A 13 -20.67 5.24 5.06
CA GLN A 13 -20.96 6.09 3.90
C GLN A 13 -20.94 7.58 4.23
N ALA A 14 -21.40 7.96 5.43
CA ALA A 14 -21.37 9.32 5.93
C ALA A 14 -19.96 9.92 6.12
N LEU A 15 -18.92 9.07 6.18
CA LEU A 15 -17.51 9.48 6.31
C LEU A 15 -16.71 9.15 5.03
N CYS A 16 -17.34 8.60 4.01
CA CYS A 16 -16.65 8.13 2.81
C CYS A 16 -16.01 9.28 2.03
N TRP A 17 -14.74 9.12 1.64
CA TRP A 17 -14.00 10.09 0.83
C TRP A 17 -13.80 9.63 -0.63
N CYS A 18 -14.36 8.49 -1.04
CA CYS A 18 -14.13 7.93 -2.38
C CYS A 18 -14.47 8.88 -3.52
N ALA A 19 -15.45 9.77 -3.34
CA ALA A 19 -15.85 10.76 -4.34
C ALA A 19 -14.80 11.86 -4.56
N SER A 20 -13.96 12.11 -3.54
CA SER A 20 -12.89 13.12 -3.59
C SER A 20 -11.55 12.54 -4.09
N ILE A 21 -11.46 11.21 -4.24
CA ILE A 21 -10.23 10.56 -4.66
C ILE A 21 -10.03 10.76 -6.15
N THR A 22 -8.91 11.38 -6.50
CA THR A 22 -8.36 11.42 -7.86
C THR A 22 -7.09 10.57 -7.89
N PRO A 23 -7.11 9.37 -8.50
CA PRO A 23 -5.91 8.54 -8.60
C PRO A 23 -4.79 9.28 -9.32
N MET A 24 -3.61 9.31 -8.72
CA MET A 24 -2.42 9.93 -9.29
C MET A 24 -1.54 8.86 -9.95
N PRO A 25 -1.01 9.12 -11.16
CA PRO A 25 -0.02 8.26 -11.76
C PRO A 25 1.31 8.38 -11.01
N THR A 26 2.02 7.27 -10.88
CA THR A 26 3.35 7.22 -10.26
C THR A 26 4.33 6.56 -11.22
N ARG A 27 5.60 7.00 -11.16
CA ARG A 27 6.69 6.30 -11.88
C ARG A 27 7.14 5.03 -11.16
N THR A 28 6.84 4.96 -9.86
CA THR A 28 7.17 3.84 -8.97
C THR A 28 5.90 3.08 -8.67
N ARG A 29 5.95 1.75 -8.78
CA ARG A 29 4.88 0.88 -8.32
C ARG A 29 4.89 0.79 -6.80
N PHE A 30 3.71 0.91 -6.18
CA PHE A 30 3.58 0.78 -4.73
C PHE A 30 2.94 -0.56 -4.35
N VAL A 31 3.60 -1.33 -3.51
CA VAL A 31 3.07 -2.61 -3.02
C VAL A 31 2.86 -2.50 -1.52
N PHE A 32 1.59 -2.50 -1.09
CA PHE A 32 1.22 -2.45 0.32
C PHE A 32 1.13 -3.85 0.90
N LEU A 33 2.03 -4.16 1.84
CA LEU A 33 2.00 -5.39 2.63
C LEU A 33 1.22 -5.14 3.92
N MET A 34 -0.01 -5.62 4.00
CA MET A 34 -0.95 -5.23 5.06
C MET A 34 -1.22 -6.39 6.02
N HIS A 35 -1.04 -6.14 7.32
CA HIS A 35 -1.37 -7.13 8.34
C HIS A 35 -2.89 -7.39 8.39
N PRO A 36 -3.38 -8.63 8.58
CA PRO A 36 -4.81 -8.93 8.61
C PRO A 36 -5.60 -8.14 9.66
N LYS A 37 -4.97 -7.82 10.79
CA LYS A 37 -5.55 -6.92 11.81
C LYS A 37 -5.82 -5.52 11.25
N GLU A 38 -4.87 -4.94 10.52
CA GLU A 38 -5.04 -3.62 9.91
C GLU A 38 -6.12 -3.68 8.82
N PHE A 39 -6.08 -4.69 7.96
CA PHE A 39 -7.05 -4.85 6.88
C PHE A 39 -8.49 -5.03 7.39
N LYS A 40 -8.69 -5.79 8.48
CA LYS A 40 -10.03 -6.18 8.96
C LYS A 40 -10.56 -5.37 10.13
N HIS A 41 -9.68 -4.85 10.98
CA HIS A 41 -10.06 -4.29 12.27
C HIS A 41 -9.73 -2.80 12.41
N GLU A 42 -8.84 -2.24 11.56
CA GLU A 42 -8.55 -0.82 11.65
C GLU A 42 -9.64 0.05 11.04
N LYS A 43 -10.06 1.04 11.82
CA LYS A 43 -11.21 1.89 11.49
C LYS A 43 -10.90 2.88 10.38
N ALA A 44 -9.64 3.30 10.28
CA ALA A 44 -9.21 4.37 9.37
C ALA A 44 -8.92 3.87 7.95
N GLY A 45 -8.69 2.58 7.71
CA GLY A 45 -8.49 2.02 6.36
C GLY A 45 -7.49 2.78 5.49
N THR A 46 -6.48 3.40 6.11
CA THR A 46 -5.57 4.36 5.45
C THR A 46 -4.78 3.73 4.34
N GLY A 47 -4.33 2.48 4.48
CA GLY A 47 -3.67 1.75 3.40
C GLY A 47 -4.58 1.55 2.19
N ARG A 48 -5.87 1.25 2.38
CA ARG A 48 -6.84 1.13 1.28
C ARG A 48 -7.13 2.48 0.61
N LEU A 49 -7.29 3.54 1.39
CA LEU A 49 -7.45 4.90 0.83
C LEU A 49 -6.21 5.32 0.04
N THR A 50 -5.01 5.03 0.55
CA THR A 50 -3.75 5.34 -0.14
C THR A 50 -3.65 4.58 -1.46
N HIS A 51 -3.96 3.28 -1.47
CA HIS A 51 -4.03 2.49 -2.70
C HIS A 51 -5.04 3.08 -3.71
N LEU A 52 -6.21 3.51 -3.27
CA LEU A 52 -7.19 4.16 -4.16
C LEU A 52 -6.68 5.48 -4.75
N CYS A 53 -5.73 6.16 -4.10
CA CYS A 53 -5.08 7.37 -4.60
C CYS A 53 -3.89 7.10 -5.53
N LEU A 54 -3.31 5.89 -5.54
CA LEU A 54 -2.11 5.56 -6.33
C LEU A 54 -2.47 4.57 -7.43
N ALA A 55 -2.50 5.04 -8.67
CA ALA A 55 -3.06 4.28 -9.79
C ALA A 55 -2.32 2.95 -10.07
N ASP A 56 -0.99 2.92 -9.88
CA ASP A 56 -0.15 1.74 -10.05
C ASP A 56 0.28 1.19 -8.68
N SER A 57 -0.70 0.75 -7.89
CA SER A 57 -0.45 0.15 -6.60
C SER A 57 -1.23 -1.14 -6.36
N GLU A 58 -0.70 -2.00 -5.49
CA GLU A 58 -1.28 -3.29 -5.11
C GLU A 58 -1.36 -3.40 -3.59
N ILE A 59 -2.32 -4.17 -3.07
CA ILE A 59 -2.41 -4.53 -1.65
C ILE A 59 -2.36 -6.06 -1.54
N HIS A 60 -1.38 -6.56 -0.78
CA HIS A 60 -1.27 -7.96 -0.37
C HIS A 60 -1.44 -8.06 1.14
N MET A 61 -2.41 -8.85 1.58
CA MET A 61 -2.69 -9.05 3.01
C MET A 61 -1.98 -10.30 3.52
N GLY A 62 -1.20 -10.20 4.60
CA GLY A 62 -0.43 -11.32 5.11
C GLY A 62 0.30 -11.02 6.42
N LEU A 63 0.77 -12.08 7.07
CA LEU A 63 1.66 -11.99 8.25
C LEU A 63 3.13 -12.12 7.84
N ASN A 64 3.39 -12.97 6.85
CA ASN A 64 4.69 -13.21 6.24
C ASN A 64 4.47 -13.29 4.71
N PHE A 65 5.43 -12.82 3.92
CA PHE A 65 5.42 -12.79 2.47
C PHE A 65 6.55 -13.61 1.82
N ASP A 66 7.37 -14.33 2.60
CA ASP A 66 8.48 -15.16 2.11
C ASP A 66 8.04 -16.21 1.09
N THR A 67 6.81 -16.73 1.21
CA THR A 67 6.21 -17.70 0.28
C THR A 67 5.05 -17.12 -0.53
N HIS A 68 4.85 -15.80 -0.48
CA HIS A 68 3.74 -15.15 -1.19
C HIS A 68 4.14 -14.91 -2.65
N GLU A 69 3.69 -15.81 -3.53
CA GLU A 69 4.03 -15.85 -4.97
C GLU A 69 4.06 -14.46 -5.62
N ALA A 70 2.96 -13.71 -5.62
CA ALA A 70 2.91 -12.41 -6.28
C ALA A 70 3.93 -11.38 -5.74
N VAL A 71 4.26 -11.43 -4.45
CA VAL A 71 5.24 -10.51 -3.84
C VAL A 71 6.66 -10.97 -4.17
N GLN A 72 6.90 -12.28 -4.12
CA GLN A 72 8.19 -12.86 -4.46
C GLN A 72 8.52 -12.70 -5.95
N GLU A 73 7.54 -12.81 -6.85
CA GLU A 73 7.71 -12.54 -8.28
C GLU A 73 8.14 -11.10 -8.53
N LEU A 74 7.51 -10.12 -7.87
CA LEU A 74 7.90 -8.71 -7.98
C LEU A 74 9.32 -8.45 -7.48
N ILE A 75 9.74 -9.12 -6.39
CA ILE A 75 11.08 -8.99 -5.82
C ILE A 75 12.13 -9.68 -6.69
N ALA A 76 11.81 -10.84 -7.26
CA ALA A 76 12.74 -11.66 -8.03
C ALA A 76 12.93 -11.18 -9.47
N ASP A 77 12.00 -10.38 -10.00
CA ASP A 77 12.11 -9.79 -11.33
C ASP A 77 13.33 -8.86 -11.43
N PRO A 78 14.33 -9.18 -12.29
CA PRO A 78 15.53 -8.36 -12.44
C PRO A 78 15.27 -6.99 -13.07
N ALA A 79 14.09 -6.75 -13.64
CA ALA A 79 13.69 -5.43 -14.11
C ALA A 79 13.28 -4.49 -12.95
N ASN A 80 13.04 -5.04 -11.76
CA ASN A 80 12.64 -4.27 -10.59
C ASN A 80 13.84 -3.95 -9.69
N PHE A 81 13.78 -2.79 -9.05
CA PHE A 81 14.65 -2.42 -7.95
C PHE A 81 13.80 -2.32 -6.66
N PRO A 82 13.50 -3.46 -6.01
CA PRO A 82 12.60 -3.49 -4.86
C PRO A 82 13.23 -2.80 -3.66
N VAL A 83 12.47 -1.91 -3.01
CA VAL A 83 12.89 -1.18 -1.81
C VAL A 83 11.80 -1.22 -0.75
N LEU A 84 12.19 -1.37 0.51
CA LEU A 84 11.27 -1.28 1.64
C LEU A 84 11.27 0.16 2.19
N VAL A 85 10.12 0.82 2.11
CA VAL A 85 9.91 2.13 2.73
C VAL A 85 9.48 1.92 4.18
N TYR A 86 10.46 1.88 5.08
CA TYR A 86 10.20 1.73 6.51
C TYR A 86 11.24 2.51 7.34
N PRO A 87 10.83 3.18 8.43
CA PRO A 87 11.77 3.87 9.30
C PRO A 87 12.67 2.85 10.02
N GLY A 88 13.98 3.05 9.97
CA GLY A 88 14.92 2.18 10.67
C GLY A 88 16.25 2.89 10.92
N PRO A 89 17.06 2.43 11.88
CA PRO A 89 18.35 3.05 12.20
C PRO A 89 19.31 3.12 11.01
N THR A 90 19.19 2.19 10.08
CA THR A 90 20.00 2.08 8.86
C THR A 90 19.25 2.49 7.59
N ALA A 91 18.06 3.07 7.72
CA ALA A 91 17.27 3.50 6.57
C ALA A 91 18.00 4.59 5.78
N ARG A 92 18.01 4.47 4.45
CA ARG A 92 18.63 5.47 3.56
C ARG A 92 17.73 6.71 3.51
N ASN A 93 18.30 7.90 3.74
CA ASN A 93 17.58 9.15 3.58
C ASN A 93 17.45 9.50 2.08
N LEU A 94 16.24 9.40 1.54
CA LEU A 94 15.97 9.68 0.13
C LEU A 94 15.87 11.17 -0.20
N THR A 95 15.74 12.05 0.81
CA THR A 95 15.62 13.51 0.62
C THR A 95 16.86 14.11 -0.06
N THR A 96 18.02 13.48 0.12
CA THR A 96 19.28 13.90 -0.48
C THR A 96 19.60 13.15 -1.78
N GLY A 97 18.64 12.41 -2.34
CA GLY A 97 18.83 11.66 -3.59
C GLY A 97 19.68 10.40 -3.44
N ALA A 98 19.83 9.88 -2.21
CA ALA A 98 20.74 8.78 -1.91
C ALA A 98 20.26 7.40 -2.38
N LEU A 99 19.41 7.29 -3.41
CA LEU A 99 19.00 6.01 -4.00
C LEU A 99 19.80 5.76 -5.29
N ALA A 100 20.90 5.02 -5.16
CA ALA A 100 21.58 4.46 -6.32
C ALA A 100 20.97 3.09 -6.63
N PRO A 101 20.51 2.82 -7.87
CA PRO A 101 20.20 1.46 -8.29
C PRO A 101 21.48 0.62 -8.20
N ALA A 102 21.33 -0.64 -7.77
CA ALA A 102 22.43 -1.60 -7.70
C ALA A 102 22.90 -2.04 -9.09
#